data_AF-A0A2D7XSJ8-F1
#
_entry.id   AF-A0A2D7XSJ8-F1
#
_cell.length_a   1.000
_cell.length_b   1.000
_cell.length_c   1.000
_cell.angle_alpha   90.00
_cell.angle_beta   90.00
_cell.angle_gamma   90.00
#
_symmetry.space_group_name_H-M   'P 1'
#
loop_
_entity.id
_entity.type
_entity.pdbx_description
1 polymer ?
#
loop_
_entity_poly.entity_id
_entity_poly.type
_entity_poly.pdbx_seq_one_letter_code
_entity_poly.pdbx_strand_id
1 'polypeptide(L)'
;MTIPDEEMGEYKLRFVKDANGDGFSGRAFSKADKGEILRADSLEELRAKLANYVGRVHPNYFGWDGAMKRFSTLFPDGFQSDYYCKKERNYKLVARDHLAEHFPPELAMSGNRDTEAALEGYRKTNMLSKFEQMRVQELLRGSNAQAFIAGAADIVLGDLDTGFSRMIAAAKPHDAAKWPVLTYLPFFWSPKTQMFLKPTVTKDFAERVGHRFQYDYEPTPNVVTYRSLLNLASQTAQKTSDLGPRDNIDVQSFIWAVGAYTDADLPD
;
A
#
# COMPACT_ATOMS: atom_id res chain seq x y z
N MET A 1 -16.28 -8.46 30.68
CA MET A 1 -15.46 -9.12 29.65
C MET A 1 -14.14 -8.39 29.59
N THR A 2 -13.03 -9.08 29.86
CA THR A 2 -11.69 -8.48 29.85
C THR A 2 -11.25 -8.32 28.40
N ILE A 3 -10.98 -7.09 27.98
CA ILE A 3 -10.46 -6.80 26.64
C ILE A 3 -8.93 -6.76 26.79
N PRO A 4 -8.17 -7.61 26.07
CA PRO A 4 -6.73 -7.59 26.16
C PRO A 4 -6.16 -6.25 25.67
N ASP A 5 -5.05 -5.82 26.27
CA ASP A 5 -4.27 -4.71 25.73
C ASP A 5 -3.69 -5.15 24.36
N GLU A 6 -3.60 -4.21 23.42
CA GLU A 6 -2.96 -4.41 22.11
C GLU A 6 -1.64 -3.62 22.05
N GLU A 7 -0.68 -4.05 21.22
CA GLU A 7 0.61 -3.37 21.07
C GLU A 7 0.69 -2.64 19.72
N MET A 8 1.27 -1.44 19.71
CA MET A 8 1.46 -0.61 18.52
C MET A 8 2.77 0.16 18.64
N GLY A 9 3.86 -0.44 18.13
CA GLY A 9 5.21 0.06 18.38
C GLY A 9 5.55 -0.01 19.88
N GLU A 10 5.99 1.10 20.47
CA GLU A 10 6.27 1.19 21.91
C GLU A 10 5.02 1.46 22.77
N TYR A 11 3.86 1.62 22.16
CA TYR A 11 2.60 1.92 22.86
C TYR A 11 1.82 0.64 23.15
N LYS A 12 1.22 0.61 24.33
CA LYS A 12 0.14 -0.32 24.69
C LYS A 12 -1.19 0.41 24.58
N LEU A 13 -2.13 -0.17 23.84
CA LEU A 13 -3.50 0.29 23.70
C LEU A 13 -4.35 -0.46 24.70
N ARG A 14 -4.89 0.25 25.69
CA ARG A 14 -5.79 -0.33 26.68
C ARG A 14 -7.24 -0.01 26.37
N PHE A 15 -8.09 -1.01 26.53
CA PHE A 15 -9.52 -0.94 26.29
C PHE A 15 -10.29 -1.34 27.54
N VAL A 16 -11.35 -0.60 27.82
CA VAL A 16 -12.26 -0.83 28.94
C VAL A 16 -13.68 -0.70 28.40
N LYS A 17 -14.52 -1.71 28.66
CA LYS A 17 -15.96 -1.57 28.42
C LYS A 17 -16.56 -0.69 29.51
N ASP A 18 -17.34 0.31 29.14
CA ASP A 18 -17.93 1.24 30.10
C ASP A 18 -18.91 0.51 31.04
N ALA A 19 -18.98 0.97 32.29
CA ALA A 19 -19.75 0.30 33.35
C ALA A 19 -21.25 0.14 33.02
N ASN A 20 -21.79 1.08 32.25
CA ASN A 20 -23.20 1.13 31.85
C ASN A 20 -23.49 0.18 30.67
N GLY A 21 -22.44 -0.34 30.00
CA GLY A 21 -22.56 -1.21 28.84
C GLY A 21 -22.66 -0.51 27.49
N ASP A 22 -22.84 0.82 27.49
CA ASP A 22 -23.18 1.63 26.31
C ASP A 22 -21.99 2.04 25.43
N GLY A 23 -20.76 1.70 25.80
CA GLY A 23 -19.58 2.13 25.06
C GLY A 23 -18.26 1.56 25.56
N PHE A 24 -17.19 2.12 25.04
CA PHE A 24 -15.81 1.76 25.36
C PHE A 24 -14.97 3.00 25.64
N SER A 25 -14.10 2.90 26.63
CA SER A 25 -13.08 3.87 26.94
C SER A 25 -11.69 3.24 26.92
N GLY A 26 -10.66 4.03 26.61
CA GLY A 26 -9.31 3.49 26.47
C GLY A 26 -8.26 4.56 26.37
N ARG A 27 -6.98 4.16 26.42
CA ARG A 27 -5.85 5.05 26.22
C ARG A 27 -4.67 4.31 25.61
N ALA A 28 -3.84 5.05 24.87
CA ALA A 28 -2.53 4.58 24.44
C ALA A 28 -1.47 5.08 25.42
N PHE A 29 -0.53 4.22 25.82
CA PHE A 29 0.54 4.62 26.72
C PHE A 29 1.85 3.88 26.42
N SER A 30 2.96 4.59 26.56
CA SER A 30 4.34 4.10 26.50
C SER A 30 5.07 4.47 27.80
N LYS A 31 6.40 4.26 27.85
CA LYS A 31 7.22 4.76 28.98
C LYS A 31 7.29 6.29 29.01
N ALA A 32 7.26 6.93 27.85
CA ALA A 32 7.44 8.37 27.69
C ALA A 32 6.13 9.16 27.65
N ASP A 33 5.02 8.51 27.25
CA ASP A 33 3.73 9.16 27.04
C ASP A 33 2.59 8.34 27.68
N LYS A 34 1.68 9.02 28.37
CA LYS A 34 0.49 8.44 28.99
C LYS A 34 -0.74 9.12 28.40
N GLY A 35 -0.96 8.89 27.10
CA GLY A 35 -1.98 9.57 26.32
C GLY A 35 -3.37 9.66 26.95
N GLU A 36 -4.18 10.54 26.39
CA GLU A 36 -5.51 10.85 26.90
C GLU A 36 -6.47 9.65 26.88
N ILE A 37 -7.51 9.72 27.71
CA ILE A 37 -8.60 8.73 27.70
C ILE A 37 -9.57 9.10 26.58
N LEU A 38 -9.66 8.24 25.57
CA LEU A 38 -10.61 8.34 24.48
C LEU A 38 -11.83 7.45 24.73
N ARG A 39 -12.96 7.85 24.15
CA ARG A 39 -14.24 7.11 24.23
C ARG A 39 -14.82 6.89 22.84
N ALA A 40 -15.56 5.80 22.67
CA ALA A 40 -16.29 5.48 21.46
C ALA A 40 -17.44 4.51 21.74
N ASP A 41 -18.41 4.45 20.82
CA ASP A 41 -19.59 3.60 20.96
C ASP A 41 -19.27 2.13 20.63
N SER A 42 -18.20 1.91 19.87
CA SER A 42 -17.71 0.57 19.52
C SER A 42 -16.22 0.39 19.82
N LEU A 43 -15.82 -0.86 20.05
CA LEU A 43 -14.41 -1.22 20.25
C LEU A 43 -13.57 -0.95 18.99
N GLU A 44 -14.14 -1.15 17.81
CA GLU A 44 -13.47 -0.87 16.53
C GLU A 44 -13.19 0.63 16.36
N GLU A 45 -14.17 1.47 16.67
CA GLU A 45 -13.98 2.93 16.66
C GLU A 45 -12.96 3.38 17.71
N LEU A 46 -13.00 2.81 18.93
CA LEU A 46 -12.00 3.11 19.96
C LEU A 46 -10.59 2.71 19.51
N ARG A 47 -10.42 1.52 18.91
CA ARG A 47 -9.15 1.09 18.30
C ARG A 47 -8.66 2.08 17.27
N ALA A 48 -9.52 2.50 16.35
CA ALA A 48 -9.17 3.49 15.34
C ALA A 48 -8.73 4.83 15.97
N LYS A 49 -9.46 5.31 16.99
CA LYS A 49 -9.11 6.54 17.72
C LYS A 49 -7.75 6.44 18.42
N LEU A 50 -7.47 5.34 19.11
CA LEU A 50 -6.20 5.12 19.78
C LEU A 50 -5.03 4.94 18.79
N ALA A 51 -5.25 4.23 17.69
CA ALA A 51 -4.27 4.11 16.62
C ALA A 51 -3.93 5.48 16.01
N ASN A 52 -4.94 6.32 15.76
CA ASN A 52 -4.75 7.69 15.28
C ASN A 52 -4.02 8.57 16.31
N TYR A 53 -4.24 8.36 17.61
CA TYR A 53 -3.46 9.04 18.65
C TYR A 53 -1.98 8.68 18.53
N VAL A 54 -1.64 7.39 18.50
CA VAL A 54 -0.25 6.90 18.42
C VAL A 54 0.46 7.42 17.17
N GLY A 55 -0.23 7.42 16.02
CA GLY A 55 0.32 7.97 14.79
C GLY A 55 0.63 9.48 14.86
N ARG A 56 -0.19 10.26 15.58
CA ARG A 56 -0.03 11.73 15.70
C ARG A 56 1.13 12.15 16.61
N VAL A 57 1.48 11.32 17.59
CA VAL A 57 2.59 11.60 18.51
C VAL A 57 3.94 11.10 17.99
N HIS A 58 3.98 10.53 16.77
CA HIS A 58 5.23 10.09 16.14
C HIS A 58 6.11 11.29 15.72
N PRO A 59 7.45 11.25 15.89
CA PRO A 59 8.32 12.40 15.59
C PRO A 59 8.27 12.88 14.14
N ASN A 60 8.04 11.98 13.19
CA ASN A 60 7.96 12.30 11.77
C ASN A 60 6.55 12.75 11.33
N TYR A 61 5.59 12.86 12.26
CA TYR A 61 4.21 13.23 11.94
C TYR A 61 4.11 14.70 11.52
N PHE A 62 3.53 14.94 10.34
CA PHE A 62 3.10 16.27 9.91
C PHE A 62 1.69 16.28 9.31
N GLY A 63 0.99 15.14 9.38
CA GLY A 63 -0.43 15.01 9.07
C GLY A 63 -0.78 15.13 7.59
N TRP A 64 -2.08 15.04 7.31
CA TRP A 64 -2.62 15.10 5.96
C TRP A 64 -2.44 16.49 5.32
N ASP A 65 -2.68 17.57 6.05
CA ASP A 65 -2.49 18.95 5.54
C ASP A 65 -1.03 19.18 5.13
N GLY A 66 -0.10 18.68 5.93
CA GLY A 66 1.31 18.71 5.64
C GLY A 66 1.67 17.89 4.40
N ALA A 67 1.14 16.68 4.26
CA ALA A 67 1.32 15.84 3.06
C ALA A 67 0.76 16.51 1.80
N MET A 68 -0.44 17.11 1.90
CA MET A 68 -1.07 17.88 0.82
C MET A 68 -0.24 19.10 0.42
N LYS A 69 0.27 19.85 1.40
CA LYS A 69 1.17 20.98 1.14
C LYS A 69 2.43 20.53 0.42
N ARG A 70 3.07 19.45 0.88
CA ARG A 70 4.27 18.91 0.24
C ARG A 70 4.00 18.47 -1.19
N PHE A 71 2.92 17.74 -1.43
CA PHE A 71 2.54 17.34 -2.78
C PHE A 71 2.25 18.54 -3.68
N SER A 72 1.55 19.56 -3.17
CA SER A 72 1.23 20.78 -3.93
C SER A 72 2.47 21.64 -4.22
N THR A 73 3.50 21.60 -3.36
CA THR A 73 4.79 22.25 -3.67
C THR A 73 5.52 21.52 -4.82
N LEU A 74 5.44 20.19 -4.86
CA LEU A 74 6.06 19.38 -5.91
C LEU A 74 5.27 19.43 -7.23
N PHE A 75 3.94 19.46 -7.16
CA PHE A 75 3.02 19.45 -8.28
C PHE A 75 1.93 20.53 -8.08
N PRO A 76 2.26 21.82 -8.30
CA PRO A 76 1.34 22.94 -8.04
C PRO A 76 0.00 22.84 -8.77
N ASP A 77 0.02 22.28 -9.97
CA ASP A 77 -1.15 22.12 -10.84
C ASP A 77 -1.83 20.74 -10.68
N GLY A 78 -1.44 19.97 -9.65
CA GLY A 78 -2.10 18.72 -9.26
C GLY A 78 -1.94 17.56 -10.25
N PHE A 79 -2.81 16.55 -10.09
CA PHE A 79 -2.73 15.27 -10.80
C PHE A 79 -3.02 15.37 -12.31
N GLN A 80 -3.72 16.41 -12.76
CA GLN A 80 -4.08 16.57 -14.17
C GLN A 80 -3.04 17.37 -14.95
N SER A 81 -2.04 17.93 -14.27
CA SER A 81 -0.99 18.71 -14.91
C SER A 81 -0.11 17.87 -15.83
N ASP A 82 0.37 18.49 -16.92
CA ASP A 82 1.32 17.89 -17.84
C ASP A 82 2.62 17.50 -17.14
N TYR A 83 3.08 18.32 -16.20
CA TYR A 83 4.29 18.07 -15.42
C TYR A 83 4.15 16.79 -14.59
N TYR A 84 3.09 16.68 -13.78
CA TYR A 84 2.80 15.47 -13.03
C TYR A 84 2.65 14.25 -13.95
N CYS A 85 1.89 14.39 -15.04
CA CYS A 85 1.64 13.27 -15.95
C CYS A 85 2.95 12.75 -16.55
N LYS A 86 3.84 13.64 -17.01
CA LYS A 86 5.16 13.25 -17.55
C LYS A 86 6.07 12.62 -16.48
N LYS A 87 6.09 13.19 -15.28
CA LYS A 87 7.01 12.78 -14.21
C LYS A 87 6.60 11.45 -13.56
N GLU A 88 5.32 11.28 -13.25
CA GLU A 88 4.85 10.19 -12.39
C GLU A 88 3.85 9.24 -13.04
N ARG A 89 3.03 9.69 -14.00
CA ARG A 89 1.91 8.85 -14.47
C ARG A 89 2.16 8.14 -15.80
N ASN A 90 2.64 8.84 -16.82
CA ASN A 90 2.62 8.37 -18.21
C ASN A 90 3.40 7.06 -18.39
N TYR A 91 4.57 6.91 -17.77
CA TYR A 91 5.34 5.67 -17.87
C TYR A 91 4.66 4.48 -17.17
N LYS A 92 3.87 4.73 -16.12
CA LYS A 92 3.05 3.69 -15.45
C LYS A 92 1.88 3.27 -16.35
N LEU A 93 1.27 4.21 -17.08
CA LEU A 93 0.23 3.89 -18.06
C LEU A 93 0.75 3.02 -19.20
N VAL A 94 1.98 3.24 -19.67
CA VAL A 94 2.62 2.38 -20.68
C VAL A 94 2.69 0.92 -20.23
N ALA A 95 3.00 0.66 -18.97
CA ALA A 95 3.00 -0.71 -18.42
C ALA A 95 1.58 -1.28 -18.26
N ARG A 96 0.64 -0.47 -17.75
CA ARG A 96 -0.78 -0.83 -17.64
C ARG A 96 -1.37 -1.24 -18.99
N ASP A 97 -1.18 -0.39 -20.01
CA ASP A 97 -1.79 -0.55 -21.33
C ASP A 97 -1.20 -1.77 -22.05
N HIS A 98 0.11 -1.96 -21.95
CA HIS A 98 0.75 -3.17 -22.45
C HIS A 98 0.17 -4.45 -21.83
N LEU A 99 0.01 -4.47 -20.50
CA LEU A 99 -0.56 -5.63 -19.81
C LEU A 99 -2.02 -5.83 -20.18
N ALA A 100 -2.82 -4.77 -20.29
CA ALA A 100 -4.22 -4.88 -20.70
C ALA A 100 -4.38 -5.43 -22.13
N GLU A 101 -3.50 -5.03 -23.04
CA GLU A 101 -3.55 -5.45 -24.45
C GLU A 101 -3.02 -6.88 -24.66
N HIS A 102 -1.89 -7.22 -24.02
CA HIS A 102 -1.16 -8.46 -24.32
C HIS A 102 -1.30 -9.54 -23.26
N PHE A 103 -1.68 -9.17 -22.03
CA PHE A 103 -1.70 -10.09 -20.90
C PHE A 103 -2.74 -9.73 -19.83
N PRO A 104 -4.04 -9.59 -20.19
CA PRO A 104 -5.07 -9.26 -19.23
C PRO A 104 -5.35 -10.45 -18.26
N PRO A 105 -5.99 -10.20 -17.10
CA PRO A 105 -6.27 -11.23 -16.10
C PRO A 105 -6.99 -12.48 -16.64
N GLU A 106 -7.83 -12.32 -17.66
CA GLU A 106 -8.60 -13.42 -18.27
C GLU A 106 -7.69 -14.42 -18.99
N LEU A 107 -6.63 -13.96 -19.65
CA LEU A 107 -5.64 -14.83 -20.29
C LEU A 107 -4.80 -15.59 -19.25
N ALA A 108 -4.54 -14.98 -18.11
CA ALA A 108 -3.89 -15.63 -16.98
C ALA A 108 -4.73 -16.79 -16.43
N MET A 109 -6.06 -16.65 -16.42
CA MET A 109 -6.98 -17.70 -15.98
C MET A 109 -7.16 -18.83 -17.01
N SER A 110 -7.02 -18.53 -18.30
CA SER A 110 -7.18 -19.53 -19.36
C SER A 110 -6.00 -20.52 -19.46
N GLY A 111 -5.00 -20.39 -18.58
CA GLY A 111 -3.80 -21.24 -18.58
C GLY A 111 -2.81 -20.93 -19.71
N ASN A 112 -2.82 -19.69 -20.22
CA ASN A 112 -1.86 -19.27 -21.24
C ASN A 112 -0.42 -19.34 -20.69
N ARG A 113 0.44 -20.10 -21.39
CA ARG A 113 1.83 -20.34 -20.99
C ARG A 113 2.83 -19.29 -21.46
N ASP A 114 2.42 -18.37 -22.33
CA ASP A 114 3.28 -17.27 -22.76
C ASP A 114 3.30 -16.16 -21.71
N THR A 115 4.33 -16.21 -20.87
CA THR A 115 4.55 -15.27 -19.77
C THR A 115 5.48 -14.11 -20.15
N GLU A 116 5.99 -14.07 -21.39
CA GLU A 116 6.90 -13.00 -21.82
C GLU A 116 6.18 -11.66 -21.88
N ALA A 117 4.88 -11.63 -22.21
CA ALA A 117 4.08 -10.40 -22.15
C ALA A 117 4.00 -9.83 -20.72
N ALA A 118 3.86 -10.69 -19.70
CA ALA A 118 3.90 -10.27 -18.30
C ALA A 118 5.28 -9.72 -17.92
N LEU A 119 6.35 -10.42 -18.30
CA LEU A 119 7.73 -10.02 -18.04
C LEU A 119 8.06 -8.67 -18.68
N GLU A 120 7.62 -8.45 -19.91
CA GLU A 120 7.76 -7.17 -20.60
C GLU A 120 7.00 -6.06 -19.87
N GLY A 121 5.81 -6.34 -19.32
CA GLY A 121 5.09 -5.42 -18.44
C GLY A 121 5.90 -4.98 -17.23
N TYR A 122 6.63 -5.89 -16.57
CA TYR A 122 7.55 -5.56 -15.47
C TYR A 122 8.69 -4.65 -15.90
N ARG A 123 9.22 -4.82 -17.12
CA ARG A 123 10.35 -4.03 -17.64
C ARG A 123 9.98 -2.61 -18.09
N LYS A 124 8.69 -2.33 -18.29
CA LYS A 124 8.20 -1.01 -18.73
C LYS A 124 8.25 0.07 -17.66
N THR A 125 8.56 -0.27 -16.40
CA THR A 125 8.70 0.71 -15.32
C THR A 125 10.00 0.53 -14.54
N ASN A 126 10.37 1.58 -13.81
CA ASN A 126 11.48 1.60 -12.86
C ASN A 126 11.04 1.31 -11.41
N MET A 127 9.83 0.77 -11.19
CA MET A 127 9.26 0.60 -9.84
C MET A 127 9.94 -0.54 -9.04
N LEU A 128 10.48 -1.52 -9.75
CA LEU A 128 11.31 -2.59 -9.19
C LEU A 128 12.80 -2.25 -9.34
N SER A 129 13.59 -2.62 -8.34
CA SER A 129 15.05 -2.60 -8.43
C SER A 129 15.55 -3.61 -9.49
N LYS A 130 16.78 -3.42 -9.97
CA LYS A 130 17.41 -4.36 -10.91
C LYS A 130 17.47 -5.80 -10.37
N PHE A 131 17.72 -5.96 -9.07
CA PHE A 131 17.74 -7.28 -8.43
C PHE A 131 16.35 -7.92 -8.40
N GLU A 132 15.31 -7.15 -8.09
CA GLU A 132 13.92 -7.65 -8.14
C GLU A 132 13.53 -8.04 -9.57
N GLN A 133 13.91 -7.24 -10.58
CA GLN A 133 13.67 -7.56 -12.00
C GLN A 133 14.33 -8.88 -12.43
N MET A 134 15.56 -9.15 -11.98
CA MET A 134 16.23 -10.42 -12.26
C MET A 134 15.47 -11.61 -11.66
N ARG A 135 14.98 -11.50 -10.42
CA ARG A 135 14.19 -12.56 -9.77
C ARG A 135 12.85 -12.77 -10.45
N VAL A 136 12.19 -11.69 -10.90
CA VAL A 136 10.96 -11.77 -11.70
C VAL A 136 11.21 -12.51 -13.01
N GLN A 137 12.31 -12.22 -13.70
CA GLN A 137 12.67 -12.93 -14.93
C GLN A 137 12.89 -14.43 -14.69
N GLU A 138 13.62 -14.80 -13.64
CA GLU A 138 13.82 -16.21 -13.25
C GLU A 138 12.49 -16.91 -12.92
N LEU A 139 11.61 -16.23 -12.20
CA LEU A 139 10.28 -16.74 -11.84
C LEU A 139 9.39 -16.93 -13.08
N LEU A 140 9.27 -15.90 -13.93
CA LEU A 140 8.35 -15.90 -15.06
C LEU A 140 8.79 -16.82 -16.20
N ARG A 141 10.09 -17.13 -16.31
CA ARG A 141 10.63 -18.13 -17.24
C ARG A 141 10.72 -19.53 -16.64
N GLY A 142 10.41 -19.67 -15.35
CA GLY A 142 10.44 -20.94 -14.62
C GLY A 142 9.11 -21.69 -14.65
N SER A 143 9.12 -22.90 -14.07
CA SER A 143 7.93 -23.74 -13.96
C SER A 143 6.84 -23.15 -13.04
N ASN A 144 7.18 -22.20 -12.18
CA ASN A 144 6.28 -21.59 -11.20
C ASN A 144 5.49 -20.39 -11.74
N ALA A 145 5.80 -19.93 -12.97
CA ALA A 145 5.23 -18.71 -13.53
C ALA A 145 3.70 -18.72 -13.58
N GLN A 146 3.11 -19.86 -13.99
CA GLN A 146 1.65 -20.02 -14.10
C GLN A 146 0.96 -19.89 -12.76
N ALA A 147 1.49 -20.52 -11.71
CA ALA A 147 0.92 -20.42 -10.37
C ALA A 147 1.02 -18.98 -9.84
N PHE A 148 2.13 -18.29 -10.07
CA PHE A 148 2.30 -16.89 -9.69
C PHE A 148 1.27 -15.97 -10.39
N ILE A 149 1.14 -16.11 -11.71
CA ILE A 149 0.22 -15.32 -12.53
C ILE A 149 -1.24 -15.58 -12.15
N ALA A 150 -1.62 -16.85 -11.97
CA ALA A 150 -2.97 -17.21 -11.55
C ALA A 150 -3.30 -16.64 -10.15
N GLY A 151 -2.32 -16.61 -9.24
CA GLY A 151 -2.51 -15.98 -7.93
C GLY A 151 -2.69 -14.46 -8.01
N ALA A 152 -2.01 -13.79 -8.95
CA ALA A 152 -2.25 -12.38 -9.21
C ALA A 152 -3.67 -12.11 -9.75
N ALA A 153 -4.21 -13.02 -10.56
CA ALA A 153 -5.57 -12.93 -11.08
C ALA A 153 -6.60 -13.13 -9.96
N ASP A 154 -6.39 -14.10 -9.07
CA ASP A 154 -7.24 -14.32 -7.89
C ASP A 154 -7.35 -13.04 -7.03
N ILE A 155 -6.24 -12.30 -6.83
CA ILE A 155 -6.23 -11.01 -6.12
C ILE A 155 -7.14 -9.99 -6.80
N VAL A 156 -7.05 -9.86 -8.13
CA VAL A 156 -7.88 -8.90 -8.90
C VAL A 156 -9.37 -9.26 -8.81
N LEU A 157 -9.69 -10.55 -8.74
CA LEU A 157 -11.06 -11.06 -8.56
C LEU A 157 -11.57 -10.98 -7.11
N GLY A 158 -10.73 -10.58 -6.17
CA GLY A 158 -11.09 -10.34 -4.77
C GLY A 158 -10.74 -11.45 -3.79
N ASP A 159 -10.15 -12.57 -4.25
CA ASP A 159 -9.66 -13.64 -3.37
C ASP A 159 -8.19 -13.39 -3.00
N LEU A 160 -8.00 -12.46 -2.05
CA LEU A 160 -6.67 -12.10 -1.56
C LEU A 160 -5.96 -13.28 -0.89
N ASP A 161 -6.68 -14.10 -0.14
CA ASP A 161 -6.11 -15.19 0.65
C ASP A 161 -5.56 -16.32 -0.23
N THR A 162 -6.35 -16.78 -1.22
CA THR A 162 -5.86 -17.74 -2.22
C THR A 162 -4.77 -17.11 -3.08
N GLY A 163 -4.98 -15.88 -3.54
CA GLY A 163 -4.07 -15.21 -4.45
C GLY A 163 -2.67 -15.01 -3.86
N PHE A 164 -2.57 -14.41 -2.66
CA PHE A 164 -1.27 -14.26 -1.99
C PHE A 164 -0.63 -15.60 -1.65
N SER A 165 -1.39 -16.56 -1.12
CA SER A 165 -0.85 -17.88 -0.77
C SER A 165 -0.21 -18.56 -1.98
N ARG A 166 -0.88 -18.51 -3.14
CA ARG A 166 -0.39 -19.07 -4.40
C ARG A 166 0.83 -18.32 -4.92
N MET A 167 0.78 -16.98 -4.94
CA MET A 167 1.91 -16.15 -5.39
C MET A 167 3.16 -16.35 -4.53
N ILE A 168 3.01 -16.37 -3.20
CA ILE A 168 4.12 -16.58 -2.26
C ILE A 168 4.75 -17.96 -2.49
N ALA A 169 3.93 -19.02 -2.60
CA ALA A 169 4.43 -20.37 -2.85
C ALA A 169 5.20 -20.47 -4.17
N ALA A 170 4.71 -19.82 -5.23
CA ALA A 170 5.33 -19.81 -6.55
C ALA A 170 6.62 -18.97 -6.60
N ALA A 171 6.67 -17.85 -5.89
CA ALA A 171 7.79 -16.91 -5.92
C ALA A 171 8.95 -17.32 -4.99
N LYS A 172 8.67 -18.10 -3.94
CA LYS A 172 9.67 -18.50 -2.92
C LYS A 172 10.88 -19.25 -3.48
N PRO A 173 10.74 -20.24 -4.41
CA PRO A 173 11.89 -20.93 -5.01
C PRO A 173 12.86 -20.02 -5.78
N HIS A 174 12.41 -18.82 -6.16
CA HIS A 174 13.17 -17.85 -6.95
C HIS A 174 13.65 -16.64 -6.12
N ASP A 175 13.51 -16.66 -4.78
CA ASP A 175 13.76 -15.48 -3.92
C ASP A 175 12.97 -14.22 -4.37
N ALA A 176 11.80 -14.44 -4.98
CA ALA A 176 10.97 -13.40 -5.57
C ALA A 176 9.75 -13.04 -4.70
N ALA A 177 9.59 -13.69 -3.53
CA ALA A 177 8.49 -13.47 -2.60
C ALA A 177 8.61 -12.14 -1.82
N LYS A 178 8.59 -11.02 -2.56
CA LYS A 178 8.80 -9.65 -2.07
C LYS A 178 7.62 -8.76 -2.47
N TRP A 179 7.27 -7.81 -1.61
CA TRP A 179 6.12 -6.93 -1.83
C TRP A 179 6.05 -6.23 -3.20
N PRO A 180 7.13 -5.60 -3.70
CA PRO A 180 7.08 -4.98 -5.03
C PRO A 180 6.82 -5.98 -6.15
N VAL A 181 7.31 -7.21 -6.02
CA VAL A 181 7.10 -8.27 -7.01
C VAL A 181 5.64 -8.72 -7.02
N LEU A 182 5.10 -9.02 -5.83
CA LEU A 182 3.75 -9.61 -5.69
C LEU A 182 2.63 -8.62 -5.98
N THR A 183 2.86 -7.33 -5.72
CA THR A 183 1.81 -6.31 -5.88
C THR A 183 1.81 -5.64 -7.25
N TYR A 184 2.80 -5.91 -8.11
CA TYR A 184 2.94 -5.26 -9.42
C TYR A 184 1.82 -5.63 -10.41
N LEU A 185 1.64 -6.93 -10.70
CA LEU A 185 0.61 -7.36 -11.66
C LEU A 185 -0.80 -6.99 -11.20
N PRO A 186 -1.23 -7.29 -9.95
CA PRO A 186 -2.56 -6.88 -9.49
C PRO A 186 -2.79 -5.37 -9.59
N PHE A 187 -1.79 -4.56 -9.24
CA PHE A 187 -1.85 -3.10 -9.33
C PHE A 187 -2.07 -2.60 -10.75
N PHE A 188 -1.33 -3.12 -11.73
CA PHE A 188 -1.47 -2.68 -13.12
C PHE A 188 -2.69 -3.27 -13.82
N TRP A 189 -3.17 -4.44 -13.41
CA TRP A 189 -4.42 -5.00 -13.93
C TRP A 189 -5.66 -4.30 -13.40
N SER A 190 -5.66 -3.88 -12.13
CA SER A 190 -6.79 -3.17 -11.55
C SER A 190 -6.34 -2.02 -10.66
N PRO A 191 -5.84 -0.91 -11.24
CA PRO A 191 -5.37 0.24 -10.47
C PRO A 191 -6.50 0.96 -9.73
N LYS A 192 -7.76 0.63 -9.97
CA LYS A 192 -8.89 1.18 -9.19
C LYS A 192 -9.07 0.50 -7.84
N THR A 193 -8.63 -0.75 -7.69
CA THR A 193 -8.91 -1.55 -6.49
C THR A 193 -7.66 -2.12 -5.82
N GLN A 194 -6.57 -2.32 -6.58
CA GLN A 194 -5.33 -2.89 -6.09
C GLN A 194 -4.27 -1.80 -5.93
N MET A 195 -3.33 -2.02 -5.01
CA MET A 195 -2.28 -1.08 -4.68
C MET A 195 -0.89 -1.72 -4.78
N PHE A 196 0.08 -0.96 -5.27
CA PHE A 196 1.49 -1.35 -5.29
C PHE A 196 2.18 -1.00 -3.97
N LEU A 197 2.99 -1.91 -3.45
CA LEU A 197 3.72 -1.71 -2.20
C LEU A 197 5.22 -1.55 -2.45
N LYS A 198 5.73 -0.33 -2.24
CA LYS A 198 7.16 -0.10 -1.99
C LYS A 198 7.40 0.07 -0.49
N PRO A 199 7.98 -0.91 0.22
CA PRO A 199 7.98 -0.94 1.68
C PRO A 199 8.45 0.34 2.37
N THR A 200 9.69 0.76 2.11
CA THR A 200 10.32 1.90 2.79
C THR A 200 9.49 3.18 2.64
N VAL A 201 9.18 3.56 1.40
CA VAL A 201 8.48 4.81 1.11
C VAL A 201 7.05 4.79 1.63
N THR A 202 6.38 3.64 1.58
CA THR A 202 4.99 3.51 2.07
C THR A 202 4.94 3.56 3.59
N LYS A 203 5.94 2.96 4.27
CA LYS A 203 6.08 3.05 5.72
C LYS A 203 6.35 4.49 6.14
N ASP A 204 7.32 5.15 5.51
CA ASP A 204 7.65 6.56 5.78
C ASP A 204 6.42 7.45 5.58
N PHE A 205 5.66 7.25 4.49
CA PHE A 205 4.41 7.97 4.28
C PHE A 205 3.39 7.72 5.39
N ALA A 206 3.18 6.45 5.77
CA ALA A 206 2.26 6.10 6.85
C ALA A 206 2.65 6.73 8.19
N GLU A 207 3.93 6.78 8.52
CA GLU A 207 4.44 7.50 9.70
C GLU A 207 4.08 8.99 9.65
N ARG A 208 4.32 9.62 8.51
CA ARG A 208 4.13 11.06 8.29
C ARG A 208 2.68 11.52 8.41
N VAL A 209 1.74 10.69 7.95
CA VAL A 209 0.30 10.97 8.04
C VAL A 209 -0.36 10.35 9.27
N GLY A 210 0.40 9.64 10.10
CA GLY A 210 -0.09 9.00 11.33
C GLY A 210 -0.98 7.78 11.09
N HIS A 211 -0.80 7.08 9.97
CA HIS A 211 -1.56 5.89 9.63
C HIS A 211 -0.96 4.62 10.25
N ARG A 212 -1.82 3.67 10.62
CA ARG A 212 -1.45 2.42 11.31
C ARG A 212 -0.57 1.45 10.50
N PHE A 213 -0.54 1.60 9.17
CA PHE A 213 0.28 0.76 8.28
C PHE A 213 1.75 0.66 8.70
N GLN A 214 2.30 1.72 9.32
CA GLN A 214 3.68 1.69 9.83
C GLN A 214 3.94 0.59 10.88
N TYR A 215 2.89 0.16 11.59
CA TYR A 215 2.93 -0.88 12.61
C TYR A 215 2.39 -2.23 12.10
N ASP A 216 1.47 -2.21 11.13
CA ASP A 216 0.95 -3.43 10.50
C ASP A 216 1.88 -4.00 9.39
N TYR A 217 2.94 -3.27 9.04
CA TYR A 217 3.88 -3.68 8.00
C TYR A 217 4.74 -4.84 8.46
N GLU A 218 4.67 -5.94 7.71
CA GLU A 218 5.57 -7.07 7.83
C GLU A 218 6.41 -7.22 6.55
N PRO A 219 7.73 -7.46 6.64
CA PRO A 219 8.57 -7.69 5.46
C PRO A 219 8.16 -8.93 4.67
N THR A 220 7.65 -9.96 5.35
CA THR A 220 7.14 -11.18 4.72
C THR A 220 5.73 -10.92 4.19
N PRO A 221 5.49 -11.10 2.87
CA PRO A 221 4.17 -10.86 2.29
C PRO A 221 3.06 -11.65 2.97
N ASN A 222 1.95 -10.98 3.31
CA ASN A 222 0.78 -11.58 3.94
C ASN A 222 -0.49 -10.73 3.72
N VAL A 223 -1.67 -11.31 3.84
CA VAL A 223 -2.92 -10.62 3.54
C VAL A 223 -3.22 -9.47 4.50
N VAL A 224 -2.82 -9.58 5.79
CA VAL A 224 -3.12 -8.55 6.81
C VAL A 224 -2.42 -7.23 6.48
N THR A 225 -1.11 -7.28 6.19
CA THR A 225 -0.35 -6.10 5.75
C THR A 225 -0.91 -5.53 4.45
N TYR A 226 -1.33 -6.38 3.49
CA TYR A 226 -1.92 -5.88 2.24
C TYR A 226 -3.27 -5.19 2.46
N ARG A 227 -4.13 -5.72 3.34
CA ARG A 227 -5.39 -5.04 3.71
C ARG A 227 -5.13 -3.69 4.39
N SER A 228 -4.11 -3.59 5.23
CA SER A 228 -3.69 -2.30 5.81
C SER A 228 -3.19 -1.32 4.76
N LEU A 229 -2.47 -1.79 3.73
CA LEU A 229 -2.10 -0.99 2.56
C LEU A 229 -3.31 -0.48 1.78
N LEU A 230 -4.29 -1.34 1.50
CA LEU A 230 -5.51 -0.93 0.80
C LEU A 230 -6.30 0.12 1.61
N ASN A 231 -6.30 0.00 2.94
CA ASN A 231 -6.88 1.02 3.81
C ASN A 231 -6.13 2.35 3.73
N LEU A 232 -4.78 2.33 3.75
CA LEU A 232 -3.95 3.52 3.55
C LEU A 232 -4.23 4.18 2.20
N ALA A 233 -4.33 3.40 1.13
CA ALA A 233 -4.62 3.90 -0.22
C ALA A 233 -6.01 4.55 -0.29
N SER A 234 -7.03 3.91 0.30
CA SER A 234 -8.40 4.44 0.38
C SER A 234 -8.46 5.76 1.15
N GLN A 235 -7.82 5.83 2.33
CA GLN A 235 -7.73 7.08 3.09
C GLN A 235 -6.99 8.17 2.31
N THR A 236 -5.91 7.82 1.62
CA THR A 236 -5.15 8.77 0.78
C THR A 236 -6.02 9.31 -0.35
N ALA A 237 -6.75 8.45 -1.06
CA ALA A 237 -7.68 8.87 -2.10
C ALA A 237 -8.78 9.81 -1.57
N GLN A 238 -9.34 9.51 -0.39
CA GLN A 238 -10.32 10.38 0.26
C GLN A 238 -9.73 11.74 0.63
N LYS A 239 -8.54 11.75 1.24
CA LYS A 239 -7.87 12.98 1.71
C LYS A 239 -7.32 13.84 0.58
N THR A 240 -7.13 13.26 -0.59
CA THR A 240 -6.68 13.96 -1.81
C THR A 240 -7.81 14.21 -2.80
N SER A 241 -9.07 13.98 -2.42
CA SER A 241 -10.22 14.04 -3.33
C SER A 241 -10.39 15.39 -4.03
N ASP A 242 -10.05 16.50 -3.36
CA ASP A 242 -10.09 17.86 -3.93
C ASP A 242 -9.11 18.03 -5.11
N LEU A 243 -8.08 17.21 -5.22
CA LEU A 243 -7.13 17.18 -6.35
C LEU A 243 -7.59 16.24 -7.48
N GLY A 244 -8.67 15.48 -7.28
CA GLY A 244 -9.24 14.57 -8.27
C GLY A 244 -8.34 13.41 -8.71
N PRO A 245 -7.75 12.61 -7.80
CA PRO A 245 -7.00 11.41 -8.20
C PRO A 245 -7.88 10.46 -9.02
N ARG A 246 -7.35 9.91 -10.11
CA ARG A 246 -8.13 9.06 -11.04
C ARG A 246 -8.23 7.60 -10.61
N ASP A 247 -7.18 7.11 -9.97
CA ASP A 247 -6.99 5.71 -9.57
C ASP A 247 -5.80 5.60 -8.60
N ASN A 248 -5.45 4.37 -8.20
CA ASN A 248 -4.30 4.13 -7.32
C ASN A 248 -2.95 4.40 -7.98
N ILE A 249 -2.87 4.68 -9.29
CA ILE A 249 -1.62 5.21 -9.88
C ILE A 249 -1.38 6.62 -9.36
N ASP A 250 -2.44 7.44 -9.25
CA ASP A 250 -2.32 8.77 -8.64
C ASP A 250 -2.05 8.69 -7.13
N VAL A 251 -2.73 7.77 -6.43
CA VAL A 251 -2.49 7.53 -5.00
C VAL A 251 -1.07 7.06 -4.74
N GLN A 252 -0.55 6.10 -5.51
CA GLN A 252 0.81 5.59 -5.37
C GLN A 252 1.84 6.69 -5.62
N SER A 253 1.59 7.55 -6.60
CA SER A 253 2.47 8.68 -6.91
C SER A 253 2.44 9.75 -5.81
N PHE A 254 1.28 10.01 -5.19
CA PHE A 254 1.18 10.87 -4.01
C PHE A 254 2.00 10.33 -2.83
N ILE A 255 1.83 9.04 -2.50
CA ILE A 255 2.61 8.37 -1.45
C ILE A 255 4.11 8.49 -1.74
N TRP A 256 4.50 8.28 -3.00
CA TRP A 256 5.89 8.38 -3.45
C TRP A 256 6.45 9.80 -3.33
N ALA A 257 5.74 10.80 -3.84
CA ALA A 257 6.14 12.20 -3.77
C ALA A 257 6.26 12.69 -2.31
N VAL A 258 5.31 12.32 -1.46
CA VAL A 258 5.34 12.72 -0.05
C VAL A 258 6.42 11.98 0.71
N GLY A 259 6.65 10.69 0.44
CA GLY A 259 7.58 9.83 1.17
C GLY A 259 9.04 9.91 0.71
N ALA A 260 9.30 10.00 -0.59
CA ALA A 260 10.63 9.80 -1.19
C ALA A 260 11.27 11.05 -1.79
N TYR A 261 10.50 11.97 -2.37
CA TYR A 261 11.07 13.16 -3.01
C TYR A 261 11.73 14.07 -1.97
N THR A 262 12.74 14.82 -2.42
CA THR A 262 13.54 15.78 -1.64
C THR A 262 13.47 17.17 -2.27
N ASP A 263 14.15 18.16 -1.67
CA ASP A 263 14.20 19.52 -2.23
C ASP A 263 14.87 19.57 -3.62
N ALA A 264 15.69 18.57 -3.96
CA ALA A 264 16.29 18.43 -5.29
C ALA A 264 15.27 18.01 -6.38
N ASP A 265 14.07 17.59 -5.99
CA ASP A 265 12.99 17.16 -6.89
C ASP A 265 11.94 18.26 -7.12
N LEU A 266 12.14 19.45 -6.54
CA LEU A 266 11.28 20.61 -6.77
C LEU A 266 11.34 21.03 -8.26
N PRO A 267 10.22 21.48 -8.85
CA PRO A 267 10.26 22.11 -10.16
C PRO A 267 11.11 23.40 -10.11
N ASP A 268 11.83 23.67 -11.21
CA ASP A 268 12.62 24.90 -11.41
C ASP A 268 11.76 26.17 -11.41
#